data_AF-A0AAE4R8P8-F1
#
_entry.id   AF-A0AAE4R8P8-F1
#
_cell.length_a   1.000
_cell.length_b   1.000
_cell.length_c   1.000
_cell.angle_alpha   90.00
_cell.angle_beta   90.00
_cell.angle_gamma   90.00
#
_symmetry.space_group_name_H-M   'P 1'
#
loop_
_entity.id
_entity.type
_entity.pdbx_description
1 polymer ?
#
loop_
_entity_poly.entity_id
_entity_poly.type
_entity_poly.pdbx_seq_one_letter_code
_entity_poly.pdbx_strand_id
1 'polypeptide(L)'
;MDFEDVFTAVAVAFEALGALAMIVGFVIAIVLGARSLSRKEGGGEAFSVLRTTLGSAILLGLEILVAADLIRTITSKPSIEDAVILGIIVVIRTVLSMSIQIEIEGTLPWRRAVLTNGGQLMREAMARDAAAARSARSQAEE
;
A
#
# COMPACT_ATOMS: atom_id res chain seq x y z
N MET A 1 -21.06 29.23 -4.80
CA MET A 1 -20.52 27.90 -5.10
C MET A 1 -21.36 26.95 -4.30
N ASP A 2 -22.08 26.07 -4.97
CA ASP A 2 -22.85 25.06 -4.27
C ASP A 2 -21.89 24.06 -3.64
N PHE A 3 -22.28 23.48 -2.50
CA PHE A 3 -21.42 22.52 -1.79
C PHE A 3 -21.00 21.36 -2.70
N GLU A 4 -21.90 20.94 -3.60
CA GLU A 4 -21.68 19.90 -4.60
C GLU A 4 -20.52 20.25 -5.57
N ASP A 5 -20.38 21.52 -5.98
CA ASP A 5 -19.29 21.98 -6.85
C ASP A 5 -17.92 21.90 -6.17
N VAL A 6 -17.87 22.27 -4.89
CA VAL A 6 -16.62 22.27 -4.10
C VAL A 6 -16.12 20.84 -3.94
N PHE A 7 -16.99 19.92 -3.52
CA PHE A 7 -16.62 18.51 -3.39
C PHE A 7 -16.21 17.89 -4.72
N THR A 8 -16.90 18.24 -5.80
CA THR A 8 -16.54 17.79 -7.15
C THR A 8 -15.15 18.28 -7.54
N ALA A 9 -14.84 19.56 -7.32
CA ALA A 9 -13.52 20.11 -7.62
C ALA A 9 -12.42 19.41 -6.80
N VAL A 10 -12.67 19.13 -5.51
CA VAL A 10 -11.71 18.43 -4.65
C VAL A 10 -11.51 16.98 -5.13
N ALA A 11 -12.57 16.26 -5.47
CA ALA A 11 -12.48 14.90 -6.00
C ALA A 11 -11.62 14.85 -7.28
N VAL A 12 -11.88 15.76 -8.22
CA VAL A 12 -11.11 15.88 -9.47
C VAL A 12 -9.64 16.21 -9.19
N ALA A 13 -9.36 17.05 -8.19
CA ALA A 13 -7.99 17.35 -7.79
C ALA A 13 -7.25 16.10 -7.27
N PHE A 14 -7.90 15.27 -6.44
CA PHE A 14 -7.33 13.99 -6.00
C PHE A 14 -7.12 13.02 -7.17
N GLU A 15 -8.06 12.95 -8.12
CA GLU A 15 -7.90 12.14 -9.33
C GLU A 15 -6.71 12.57 -10.15
N ALA A 16 -6.59 13.87 -10.41
CA ALA A 16 -5.47 14.43 -11.15
C ALA A 16 -4.14 14.17 -10.44
N LEU A 17 -4.10 14.32 -9.11
CA LEU A 17 -2.89 14.12 -8.33
C LEU A 17 -2.46 12.64 -8.31
N GLY A 18 -3.41 11.72 -8.16
CA GLY A 18 -3.15 10.28 -8.19
C GLY A 18 -2.67 9.81 -9.56
N ALA A 19 -3.32 10.28 -10.63
CA ALA A 19 -2.90 10.03 -12.01
C ALA A 19 -1.49 10.60 -12.29
N LEU A 20 -1.24 11.84 -11.85
CA LEU A 20 0.06 12.48 -12.00
C LEU A 20 1.17 11.69 -11.28
N ALA A 21 0.92 11.23 -10.05
CA ALA A 21 1.87 10.42 -9.30
C ALA A 21 2.25 9.13 -10.05
N MET A 22 1.26 8.44 -10.64
CA MET A 22 1.51 7.24 -11.45
C MET A 22 2.31 7.56 -12.71
N ILE A 23 1.97 8.63 -13.43
CA ILE A 23 2.69 9.04 -14.65
C ILE A 23 4.15 9.38 -14.32
N VAL A 24 4.38 10.21 -13.30
CA VAL A 24 5.73 10.60 -12.88
C VAL A 24 6.53 9.37 -12.47
N GLY A 25 5.95 8.50 -11.65
CA GLY A 25 6.64 7.29 -11.21
C GLY A 25 6.92 6.31 -12.35
N PHE A 26 6.03 6.20 -13.34
CA PHE A 26 6.27 5.41 -14.56
C PHE A 26 7.46 5.96 -15.36
N VAL A 27 7.54 7.28 -15.55
CA VAL A 27 8.67 7.92 -16.22
C VAL A 27 9.97 7.66 -15.46
N ILE A 28 9.96 7.81 -14.14
CA ILE A 28 11.13 7.52 -13.29
C ILE A 28 11.54 6.04 -13.43
N ALA A 29 10.58 5.11 -13.40
CA ALA A 29 10.84 3.68 -13.53
C ALA A 29 11.52 3.35 -14.86
N ILE A 30 11.06 3.93 -15.98
CA ILE A 30 11.69 3.77 -17.29
C ILE A 30 13.12 4.33 -17.28
N VAL A 31 13.33 5.55 -16.76
CA VAL A 31 14.64 6.18 -16.73
C VAL A 31 15.63 5.35 -15.91
N LEU A 32 15.22 4.86 -14.74
CA LEU A 32 16.06 4.03 -13.88
C LEU A 32 16.35 2.65 -14.51
N GLY A 33 15.33 2.00 -15.10
CA GLY A 33 15.50 0.73 -15.80
C GLY A 33 16.44 0.85 -17.00
N ALA A 34 16.26 1.88 -17.83
CA ALA A 34 17.14 2.14 -18.97
C ALA A 34 18.58 2.46 -18.55
N ARG A 35 18.75 3.19 -17.44
CA ARG A 35 20.06 3.49 -16.86
C ARG A 35 20.74 2.23 -16.34
N SER A 36 20.02 1.34 -15.66
CA SER A 36 20.54 0.04 -15.19
C SER A 36 21.00 -0.83 -16.36
N LEU A 37 20.19 -0.89 -17.43
CA LEU A 37 20.56 -1.61 -18.66
C LEU A 37 21.82 -1.02 -19.32
N SER A 38 21.93 0.32 -19.37
CA SER A 38 23.09 1.02 -19.92
C SER A 38 24.37 0.78 -19.13
N ARG A 39 24.26 0.50 -17.82
CA ARG A 39 25.40 0.15 -16.95
C ARG A 39 25.82 -1.32 -17.04
N LYS A 40 25.17 -2.12 -17.90
CA LYS A 40 25.41 -3.55 -18.08
C LYS A 40 25.23 -4.38 -16.81
N GLU A 41 24.38 -3.91 -15.89
CA GLU A 41 24.03 -4.60 -14.64
C GLU A 41 23.20 -5.89 -14.88
N GLY A 42 22.74 -6.10 -16.12
CA GLY A 42 22.00 -7.28 -16.57
C GLY A 42 20.50 -7.00 -16.72
N GLY A 43 19.83 -7.73 -17.63
CA GLY A 43 18.40 -7.53 -17.91
C GLY A 43 17.49 -7.84 -16.72
N GLY A 44 17.89 -8.77 -15.84
CA GLY A 44 17.15 -9.11 -14.63
C GLY A 44 17.11 -7.96 -13.63
N GLU A 45 18.24 -7.27 -13.42
CA GLU A 45 18.32 -6.13 -12.50
C GLU A 45 17.50 -4.94 -13.01
N ALA A 46 17.62 -4.64 -14.32
CA ALA A 46 16.82 -3.59 -14.95
C ALA A 46 15.30 -3.85 -14.83
N PHE A 47 14.87 -5.11 -14.98
CA PHE A 47 13.47 -5.50 -14.79
C PHE A 47 13.03 -5.37 -13.33
N SER A 48 13.87 -5.78 -12.37
CA SER A 48 13.60 -5.64 -10.94
C SER A 48 13.42 -4.17 -10.53
N VAL A 49 14.31 -3.29 -10.99
CA VAL A 49 14.25 -1.84 -10.74
C VAL A 49 12.99 -1.24 -11.35
N LEU A 50 12.67 -1.59 -12.60
CA LEU A 50 11.46 -1.14 -13.28
C LEU A 50 10.20 -1.56 -12.51
N ARG A 51 10.07 -2.85 -12.17
CA ARG A 51 8.90 -3.41 -11.48
C ARG A 51 8.72 -2.81 -10.09
N THR A 52 9.80 -2.67 -9.32
CA THR A 52 9.75 -2.11 -7.97
C THR A 52 9.32 -0.65 -8.02
N THR A 53 9.96 0.17 -8.86
CA THR A 53 9.66 1.60 -8.96
C THR A 53 8.23 1.84 -9.47
N LEU A 54 7.83 1.09 -10.49
CA LEU A 54 6.48 1.16 -11.04
C LEU A 54 5.42 0.72 -10.02
N GLY A 55 5.67 -0.38 -9.32
CA GLY A 55 4.79 -0.89 -8.27
C GLY A 55 4.58 0.14 -7.15
N SER A 56 5.66 0.77 -6.68
CA SER A 56 5.57 1.85 -5.67
C SER A 56 4.79 3.07 -6.17
N ALA A 57 4.98 3.47 -7.42
CA ALA A 57 4.24 4.59 -8.02
C ALA A 57 2.75 4.31 -8.15
N ILE A 58 2.38 3.09 -8.58
CA ILE A 58 0.98 2.66 -8.66
C ILE A 58 0.36 2.62 -7.27
N LEU A 59 1.05 2.07 -6.26
CA LEU A 59 0.54 2.04 -4.89
C LEU A 59 0.26 3.44 -4.34
N LEU A 60 1.19 4.38 -4.53
CA LEU A 60 1.00 5.78 -4.12
C LEU A 60 -0.18 6.42 -4.85
N GLY A 61 -0.25 6.27 -6.18
CA GLY A 61 -1.35 6.80 -6.97
C GLY A 61 -2.70 6.23 -6.53
N LEU A 62 -2.75 4.94 -6.22
CA LEU A 62 -3.93 4.31 -5.65
C LEU A 62 -4.25 4.92 -4.27
N GLU A 63 -3.33 5.05 -3.32
CA GLU A 63 -3.65 5.67 -2.02
C GLU A 63 -4.32 7.04 -2.18
N ILE A 64 -3.84 7.87 -3.11
CA ILE A 64 -4.42 9.17 -3.44
C ILE A 64 -5.82 9.03 -4.07
N LEU A 65 -5.99 8.10 -5.02
CA LEU A 65 -7.28 7.84 -5.65
C LEU A 65 -8.33 7.28 -4.68
N VAL A 66 -7.96 6.69 -3.54
CA VAL A 66 -8.95 6.26 -2.51
C VAL A 66 -9.68 7.47 -1.96
N ALA A 67 -8.97 8.59 -1.77
CA ALA A 67 -9.58 9.80 -1.26
C ALA A 67 -10.62 10.37 -2.23
N ALA A 68 -10.33 10.35 -3.55
CA ALA A 68 -11.29 10.76 -4.57
C ALA A 68 -12.58 9.93 -4.55
N ASP A 69 -12.45 8.60 -4.48
CA ASP A 69 -13.59 7.69 -4.41
C ASP A 69 -14.43 7.98 -3.16
N LEU A 70 -13.79 8.15 -2.00
CA LEU A 70 -14.48 8.46 -0.75
C LEU A 70 -15.25 9.78 -0.81
N ILE A 71 -14.69 10.81 -1.46
CA ILE A 71 -15.39 12.09 -1.64
C ILE A 71 -16.61 11.92 -2.54
N ARG A 72 -16.49 11.13 -3.60
CA ARG A 72 -17.61 10.87 -4.52
C ARG A 72 -18.78 10.16 -3.81
N THR A 73 -18.48 9.28 -2.84
CA THR A 73 -19.51 8.57 -2.05
C THR A 73 -20.30 9.50 -1.13
N ILE A 74 -19.64 10.46 -0.48
CA ILE A 74 -20.30 11.38 0.48
C ILE A 74 -21.14 12.46 -0.19
N THR A 75 -20.81 12.80 -1.44
CA THR A 75 -21.42 13.95 -2.13
C THR A 75 -22.59 13.54 -3.03
N SER A 76 -22.64 12.28 -3.45
CA SER A 76 -23.71 11.78 -4.30
C SER A 76 -24.95 11.50 -3.44
N LYS A 77 -26.08 12.17 -3.69
CA LYS A 77 -27.38 11.81 -3.07
C LYS A 77 -27.67 10.34 -3.44
N PRO A 78 -27.69 9.41 -2.48
CA PRO A 78 -27.63 8.00 -2.82
C PRO A 78 -28.93 7.55 -3.48
N SER A 79 -28.88 7.30 -4.79
CA SER A 79 -29.72 6.27 -5.44
C SER A 79 -29.12 4.90 -5.13
N ILE A 80 -29.96 3.88 -4.96
CA ILE A 80 -29.50 2.49 -4.78
C ILE A 80 -28.60 2.06 -5.95
N GLU A 81 -28.87 2.55 -7.16
CA GLU A 81 -28.09 2.23 -8.36
C GLU A 81 -26.67 2.80 -8.30
N ASP A 82 -26.52 4.08 -7.92
CA ASP A 82 -25.22 4.73 -7.76
C ASP A 82 -24.39 4.08 -6.64
N ALA A 83 -25.05 3.69 -5.55
CA ALA A 83 -24.41 2.97 -4.45
C ALA A 83 -23.90 1.58 -4.88
N VAL A 84 -24.63 0.88 -5.74
CA VAL A 84 -24.23 -0.43 -6.28
C VAL A 84 -23.04 -0.31 -7.24
N ILE A 85 -23.09 0.65 -8.18
CA ILE A 85 -21.98 0.89 -9.12
C ILE A 85 -20.69 1.21 -8.35
N LEU A 86 -20.79 2.11 -7.38
CA LEU A 86 -19.69 2.47 -6.50
C LEU A 86 -19.17 1.28 -5.68
N GLY A 87 -20.06 0.46 -5.12
CA GLY A 87 -19.69 -0.75 -4.41
C GLY A 87 -18.88 -1.72 -5.28
N ILE A 88 -19.27 -1.89 -6.55
CA ILE A 88 -18.55 -2.72 -7.52
C ILE A 88 -17.15 -2.14 -7.78
N ILE A 89 -17.02 -0.83 -7.99
CA ILE A 89 -15.73 -0.16 -8.21
C ILE A 89 -14.78 -0.39 -7.03
N VAL A 90 -15.26 -0.22 -5.80
CA VAL A 90 -14.47 -0.44 -4.58
C VAL A 90 -14.00 -1.90 -4.45
N VAL A 91 -14.85 -2.87 -4.80
CA VAL A 91 -14.50 -4.29 -4.79
C VAL A 91 -13.41 -4.60 -5.82
N ILE A 92 -13.58 -4.16 -7.07
CA ILE A 92 -12.59 -4.36 -8.14
C ILE A 92 -11.23 -3.80 -7.70
N ARG A 93 -11.24 -2.58 -7.17
CA ARG A 93 -10.04 -1.91 -6.68
C ARG A 93 -9.34 -2.70 -5.57
N THR A 94 -10.10 -3.19 -4.60
CA THR A 94 -9.56 -3.97 -3.48
C THR A 94 -8.90 -5.26 -3.98
N VAL A 95 -9.54 -5.95 -4.92
CA VAL A 95 -9.00 -7.18 -5.52
C VAL A 95 -7.74 -6.90 -6.34
N LEU A 96 -7.74 -5.87 -7.19
CA LEU A 96 -6.57 -5.50 -8.00
C LEU A 96 -5.39 -5.10 -7.12
N SER A 97 -5.62 -4.24 -6.12
CA SER A 97 -4.58 -3.83 -5.18
C SER A 97 -4.00 -5.03 -4.43
N MET A 98 -4.87 -5.95 -3.99
CA MET A 98 -4.45 -7.16 -3.28
C MET A 98 -3.67 -8.12 -4.19
N SER A 99 -4.10 -8.30 -5.44
CA SER A 99 -3.43 -9.15 -6.43
C SER A 99 -2.00 -8.68 -6.69
N ILE A 100 -1.80 -7.38 -6.87
CA ILE A 100 -0.47 -6.80 -7.12
C ILE A 100 0.45 -7.01 -5.91
N GLN A 101 -0.03 -6.74 -4.69
CA GLN A 101 0.75 -6.96 -3.47
C GLN A 101 1.15 -8.43 -3.30
N ILE A 102 0.25 -9.37 -3.57
CA ILE A 102 0.53 -10.81 -3.52
C ILE A 102 1.60 -11.19 -4.55
N GLU A 103 1.53 -10.65 -5.77
CA GLU A 103 2.53 -10.92 -6.81
C GLU A 103 3.91 -10.33 -6.45
N ILE A 104 3.95 -9.20 -5.75
CA ILE A 104 5.20 -8.56 -5.33
C ILE A 104 5.86 -9.32 -4.17
N GLU A 105 5.09 -9.69 -3.15
CA GLU A 105 5.63 -10.24 -1.91
C GLU A 105 5.46 -11.74 -1.74
N GLY A 106 4.76 -12.42 -2.66
CA GLY A 106 4.53 -13.87 -2.64
C GLY A 106 3.69 -14.38 -1.47
N THR A 107 3.13 -13.49 -0.63
CA THR A 107 2.37 -13.85 0.57
C THR A 107 1.14 -12.99 0.74
N LEU A 108 0.03 -13.63 1.12
CA LEU A 108 -1.25 -12.98 1.38
C LEU A 108 -1.13 -11.98 2.54
N PRO A 109 -1.79 -10.80 2.46
CA PRO A 109 -1.62 -9.74 3.45
C PRO A 109 -2.03 -10.16 4.86
N TRP A 110 -3.09 -10.97 5.01
CA TRP A 110 -3.52 -11.49 6.32
C TRP A 110 -2.50 -12.46 6.94
N ARG A 111 -1.74 -13.19 6.13
CA ARG A 111 -0.70 -14.11 6.61
C ARG A 111 0.48 -13.35 7.20
N ARG A 112 0.81 -12.19 6.63
CA ARG A 112 1.83 -11.26 7.15
C ARG A 112 1.43 -10.68 8.52
N ALA A 113 0.18 -10.22 8.64
CA ALA A 113 -0.35 -9.69 9.90
C ALA A 113 -0.27 -10.71 11.05
N VAL A 114 -0.56 -11.98 10.76
CA VAL A 114 -0.47 -13.07 11.75
C VAL A 114 0.97 -13.36 12.16
N LEU A 115 1.92 -13.42 11.21
CA LEU A 115 3.33 -13.72 11.51
C LEU A 115 4.03 -12.60 12.29
N THR A 116 3.76 -11.33 11.96
CA THR A 116 4.34 -10.19 12.70
C THR A 116 3.83 -10.13 14.13
N ASN A 117 2.53 -10.29 14.35
CA ASN A 117 1.94 -10.28 15.70
C ASN A 117 2.40 -11.49 16.52
N GLY A 118 2.38 -12.70 15.96
CA GLY A 118 2.84 -13.91 16.66
C GLY A 118 4.33 -13.88 17.02
N GLY A 119 5.17 -13.35 16.12
CA GLY A 119 6.61 -13.20 16.35
C GLY A 119 6.95 -12.17 17.44
N GLN A 120 6.19 -11.07 17.52
CA GLN A 120 6.33 -10.08 18.60
C GLN A 120 5.91 -10.66 19.95
N LEU A 121 4.79 -11.38 20.00
CA LEU A 121 4.32 -12.02 21.24
C LEU A 121 5.30 -13.08 21.75
N MET A 122 5.88 -13.92 20.88
CA MET A 122 6.91 -14.87 21.29
C MET A 122 8.17 -14.17 21.80
N ARG A 123 8.62 -13.10 21.14
CA ARG A 123 9.78 -12.32 21.59
C ARG A 123 9.54 -11.68 22.95
N GLU A 124 8.35 -11.13 23.17
CA GLU A 124 7.98 -10.53 24.45
C GLU A 124 7.91 -11.59 25.56
N ALA A 125 7.33 -12.76 25.28
CA ALA A 125 7.32 -13.89 26.21
C ALA A 125 8.75 -14.35 26.59
N MET A 126 9.64 -14.51 25.60
CA MET A 126 11.04 -14.87 25.84
C MET A 126 11.79 -13.81 26.64
N ALA A 127 11.54 -12.52 26.37
CA ALA A 127 12.16 -11.42 27.11
C ALA A 127 11.70 -11.39 28.57
N ARG A 128 10.42 -11.69 28.85
CA ARG A 128 9.87 -11.82 30.21
C ARG A 128 10.49 -13.00 30.96
N ASP A 129 10.58 -14.17 30.34
CA ASP A 129 11.22 -15.35 30.94
C ASP A 129 12.71 -15.09 31.25
N ALA A 130 13.43 -14.45 30.32
CA ALA A 130 14.84 -14.10 30.52
C ALA A 130 15.03 -13.02 31.61
N ALA A 131 14.07 -12.12 31.82
CA ALA A 131 14.10 -11.17 32.92
C ALA A 131 13.83 -11.86 34.27
N ALA A 132 12.83 -12.74 34.32
CA ALA A 132 12.48 -13.51 35.52
C ALA A 132 13.63 -14.43 35.97
N ALA A 133 14.31 -15.08 35.03
CA ALA A 133 15.47 -15.92 35.32
C ALA A 133 16.66 -15.12 35.88
N ARG A 134 16.86 -13.87 35.42
CA ARG A 134 17.92 -12.99 35.93
C ARG A 134 17.63 -12.52 37.36
N SER A 135 16.38 -12.13 37.67
CA SER A 135 15.99 -11.76 39.03
C SER A 135 16.07 -12.92 40.02
N ALA A 136 15.82 -14.15 39.57
CA ALA A 136 15.95 -15.33 40.41
C ALA A 136 17.42 -15.65 40.75
N ARG A 137 18.35 -15.40 39.82
CA ARG A 137 19.79 -15.57 40.08
C ARG A 137 20.33 -14.51 41.03
N SER A 138 19.96 -13.24 40.88
CA SER A 138 20.43 -12.18 41.78
C SER A 138 19.96 -12.36 43.22
N GLN A 139 18.75 -12.91 43.43
CA GLN A 139 18.23 -13.24 44.77
C GLN A 139 18.88 -14.49 45.40
N ALA A 140 19.54 -15.34 44.61
CA ALA A 140 20.25 -16.51 45.10
C ALA A 140 21.73 -16.21 45.43
N GLU A 141 22.24 -15.06 44.98
CA GLU A 141 23.61 -14.58 45.20
C GLU A 141 23.71 -13.56 46.37
N GLU A 142 22.59 -13.03 46.85
CA GLU A 142 22.45 -12.27 48.12
C GLU A 142 22.15 -13.20 49.31
#